data_AF-A0A929IVU7-F1
#
_entry.id   AF-A0A929IVU7-F1
#
_cell.length_a   1.000
_cell.length_b   1.000
_cell.length_c   1.000
_cell.angle_alpha   90.00
_cell.angle_beta   90.00
_cell.angle_gamma   90.00
#
_symmetry.space_group_name_H-M   'P 1'
#
loop_
_entity.id
_entity.type
_entity.pdbx_description
1 polymer ?
#
loop_
_entity_poly.entity_id
_entity_poly.type
_entity_poly.pdbx_seq_one_letter_code
_entity_poly.pdbx_strand_id
1 'polypeptide(L)'
;MTGLLQQGHAVIDGLDSFAPHEDFDSLLAGEDGGSRRIPASHDLIELLLRQPKIARLVSGLLGPDARPVRAIAFDKTAGRNWLVPWHQDRTIAVDQRDEAADVRCWTVKNGVDHCEPPVGLLERMVTLRWHLDAVGPEDGCIRVLPGSHRMGRLV
;
A
#
# COMPACT_ATOMS: atom_id res chain seq x y z
N MET A 1 -6.91 15.22 -10.62
CA MET A 1 -7.36 13.82 -10.85
C MET A 1 -6.97 13.29 -12.23
N THR A 2 -7.01 14.09 -13.31
CA THR A 2 -6.71 13.64 -14.69
C THR A 2 -5.36 12.94 -14.85
N GLY A 3 -4.30 13.44 -14.20
CA GLY A 3 -2.97 12.84 -14.25
C GLY A 3 -2.88 11.44 -13.65
N LEU A 4 -3.56 11.19 -12.51
CA LEU A 4 -3.55 9.89 -11.84
C LEU A 4 -4.17 8.81 -12.72
N LEU A 5 -5.33 9.08 -13.32
CA LEU A 5 -6.01 8.11 -14.18
C LEU A 5 -5.23 7.81 -15.46
N GLN A 6 -4.49 8.79 -15.99
CA GLN A 6 -3.67 8.61 -17.19
C GLN A 6 -2.36 7.89 -16.89
N GLN A 7 -1.64 8.30 -15.84
CA GLN A 7 -0.29 7.84 -15.54
C GLN A 7 -0.26 6.63 -14.58
N GLY A 8 -1.37 6.34 -13.89
CA GLY A 8 -1.46 5.25 -12.91
C GLY A 8 -0.86 5.58 -11.54
N HIS A 9 -0.26 6.77 -11.39
CA HIS A 9 0.27 7.27 -10.13
C HIS A 9 0.21 8.80 -10.08
N ALA A 10 0.32 9.35 -8.88
CA ALA A 10 0.49 10.78 -8.61
C ALA A 10 1.25 10.95 -7.31
N VAL A 11 2.08 12.00 -7.23
CA VAL A 11 2.73 12.43 -5.98
C VAL A 11 1.83 13.43 -5.28
N ILE A 12 1.73 13.32 -3.95
CA ILE A 12 0.89 14.18 -3.12
C ILE A 12 1.79 14.89 -2.12
N ASP A 13 1.98 16.19 -2.31
CA ASP A 13 2.83 17.01 -1.46
C ASP A 13 2.04 17.87 -0.46
N GLY A 14 2.75 18.38 0.55
CA GLY A 14 2.21 19.26 1.58
C GLY A 14 1.13 18.56 2.41
N LEU A 15 1.33 17.28 2.68
CA LEU A 15 0.59 16.56 3.71
C LEU A 15 1.06 17.05 5.08
N ASP A 16 0.17 17.04 6.05
CA ASP A 16 0.53 17.50 7.40
C ASP A 16 1.60 16.55 7.94
N SER A 17 2.71 17.14 8.40
CA SER A 17 3.73 16.38 9.12
C SER A 17 3.12 15.91 10.43
N PHE A 18 2.84 14.63 10.54
CA PHE A 18 2.69 13.98 11.84
C PHE A 18 4.10 13.62 12.29
N ALA A 19 4.40 13.82 13.56
CA ALA A 19 5.65 13.35 14.15
C ALA A 19 5.35 12.01 14.83
N PRO A 20 5.76 10.86 14.26
CA PRO A 20 5.64 9.60 14.97
C PRO A 20 7.00 8.98 15.27
N HIS A 21 8.10 9.73 15.25
CA HIS A 21 9.43 9.10 15.24
C HIS A 21 9.70 8.14 16.42
N GLU A 22 9.17 8.41 17.62
CA GLU A 22 9.37 7.48 18.76
C GLU A 22 8.41 6.26 18.74
N ASP A 23 7.19 6.42 18.20
CA ASP A 23 6.20 5.34 18.13
C ASP A 23 6.38 4.46 16.89
N PHE A 24 6.94 4.98 15.80
CA PHE A 24 7.08 4.24 14.55
C PHE A 24 8.23 3.23 14.60
N ASP A 25 9.38 3.60 15.16
CA ASP A 25 10.48 2.65 15.39
C ASP A 25 10.04 1.52 16.31
N SER A 26 9.26 1.85 17.34
CA SER A 26 8.64 0.87 18.24
C SER A 26 7.59 0.00 17.54
N LEU A 27 6.80 0.59 16.62
CA LEU A 27 5.85 -0.14 15.78
C LEU A 27 6.56 -1.09 14.81
N LEU A 28 7.75 -0.75 14.34
CA LEU A 28 8.54 -1.56 13.40
C LEU A 28 9.52 -2.51 14.12
N ALA A 29 9.73 -2.33 15.43
CA ALA A 29 10.53 -3.21 16.25
C ALA A 29 9.89 -4.60 16.40
N GLY A 30 10.66 -5.65 16.10
CA GLY A 30 10.24 -7.05 16.19
C GLY A 30 9.92 -7.68 14.83
N GLU A 31 10.88 -8.51 14.38
CA GLU A 31 10.85 -9.47 13.26
C GLU A 31 10.95 -9.01 11.79
N ASP A 32 11.58 -9.93 11.04
CA ASP A 32 11.78 -10.13 9.59
C ASP A 32 12.03 -8.94 8.68
N GLY A 33 13.33 -8.76 8.41
CA GLY A 33 13.79 -8.29 7.11
C GLY A 33 13.31 -6.92 6.68
N GLY A 34 12.81 -6.06 7.58
CA GLY A 34 12.45 -4.68 7.29
C GLY A 34 11.02 -4.45 6.74
N SER A 35 10.10 -5.41 6.84
CA SER A 35 8.70 -5.16 6.44
C SER A 35 7.70 -5.69 7.45
N ARG A 36 6.66 -4.91 7.76
CA ARG A 36 5.66 -5.25 8.78
C ARG A 36 4.24 -5.01 8.30
N ARG A 37 3.35 -5.98 8.52
CA ARG A 37 1.91 -5.79 8.33
C ARG A 37 1.37 -4.89 9.45
N ILE A 38 0.65 -3.85 9.06
CA ILE A 38 -0.11 -3.01 9.99
C ILE A 38 -1.60 -3.41 9.87
N PRO A 39 -2.28 -3.75 10.96
CA PRO A 39 -3.71 -4.01 10.93
C PRO A 39 -4.48 -2.79 10.39
N ALA A 40 -5.52 -3.05 9.60
CA ALA A 40 -6.39 -1.99 9.08
C ALA A 40 -7.05 -1.14 10.19
N SER A 41 -7.24 -1.73 11.37
CA SER A 41 -7.80 -1.09 12.57
C SER A 41 -6.77 -0.32 13.42
N HIS A 42 -5.52 -0.23 13.00
CA HIS A 42 -4.48 0.45 13.77
C HIS A 42 -4.65 1.97 13.69
N ASP A 43 -4.50 2.68 14.81
CA ASP A 43 -4.72 4.13 14.94
C ASP A 43 -3.94 4.96 13.90
N LEU A 44 -2.71 4.54 13.59
CA LEU A 44 -1.92 5.12 12.52
C LEU A 44 -2.63 5.13 11.16
N ILE A 45 -3.30 4.03 10.77
CA ILE A 45 -4.00 3.97 9.47
C ILE A 45 -5.14 4.97 9.47
N GLU A 46 -5.88 5.07 10.58
CA GLU A 46 -6.93 6.07 10.74
C GLU A 46 -6.36 7.49 10.67
N LEU A 47 -5.27 7.78 11.37
CA LEU A 47 -4.59 9.08 11.36
C LEU A 47 -4.19 9.50 9.94
N LEU A 48 -3.56 8.60 9.18
CA LEU A 48 -3.12 8.85 7.80
C LEU A 48 -4.30 9.10 6.86
N LEU A 49 -5.35 8.28 6.94
CA LEU A 49 -6.51 8.38 6.06
C LEU A 49 -7.39 9.60 6.37
N ARG A 50 -7.40 10.09 7.62
CA ARG A 50 -8.17 11.27 8.02
C ARG A 50 -7.54 12.60 7.61
N GLN A 51 -6.31 12.61 7.10
CA GLN A 51 -5.74 13.84 6.56
C GLN A 51 -6.64 14.42 5.46
N PRO A 52 -7.05 15.70 5.53
CA PRO A 52 -8.11 16.22 4.66
C PRO A 52 -7.87 16.02 3.16
N LYS A 53 -6.62 16.18 2.70
CA LYS A 53 -6.23 15.95 1.30
C LYS A 53 -6.41 14.48 0.89
N ILE A 54 -6.04 13.56 1.77
CA ILE A 54 -6.13 12.11 1.53
C ILE A 54 -7.58 11.66 1.57
N ALA A 55 -8.33 12.03 2.60
CA ALA A 55 -9.75 11.71 2.73
C ALA A 55 -10.54 12.18 1.50
N ARG A 56 -10.31 13.42 1.04
CA ARG A 56 -10.96 13.96 -0.16
C ARG A 56 -10.56 13.20 -1.43
N LEU A 57 -9.29 12.84 -1.56
CA LEU A 57 -8.80 12.11 -2.73
C LEU A 57 -9.39 10.70 -2.79
N VAL A 58 -9.31 9.95 -1.70
CA VAL A 58 -9.83 8.57 -1.60
C VAL A 58 -11.34 8.58 -1.84
N SER A 59 -12.08 9.47 -1.18
CA SER A 59 -13.52 9.60 -1.37
C SER A 59 -13.89 9.95 -2.81
N GLY A 60 -13.13 10.83 -3.46
CA GLY A 60 -13.35 11.20 -4.86
C GLY A 60 -13.02 10.10 -5.88
N LEU A 61 -12.13 9.16 -5.53
CA LEU A 61 -11.72 8.07 -6.42
C LEU A 61 -12.55 6.79 -6.22
N LEU A 62 -12.80 6.44 -4.96
CA LEU A 62 -13.36 5.14 -4.57
C LEU A 62 -14.77 5.25 -3.94
N GLY A 63 -15.22 6.47 -3.65
CA GLY A 63 -16.45 6.72 -2.90
C GLY A 63 -16.22 6.80 -1.38
N PRO A 64 -17.25 7.22 -0.62
CA PRO A 64 -17.15 7.46 0.82
C PRO A 64 -16.98 6.19 1.65
N ASP A 65 -17.34 5.02 1.11
CA ASP A 65 -17.31 3.73 1.84
C ASP A 65 -16.02 2.94 1.63
N ALA A 66 -14.98 3.56 1.05
CA ALA A 66 -13.69 2.93 0.83
C ALA A 66 -13.03 2.49 2.15
N ARG A 67 -12.42 1.31 2.16
CA ARG A 67 -11.79 0.72 3.36
C ARG A 67 -10.36 0.25 3.06
N PRO A 68 -9.43 0.38 4.03
CA PRO A 68 -8.12 -0.25 3.91
C PRO A 68 -8.27 -1.78 3.96
N VAL A 69 -7.79 -2.46 2.92
CA VAL A 69 -7.79 -3.94 2.83
C VAL A 69 -6.42 -4.55 3.14
N ARG A 70 -5.36 -3.73 3.12
CA ARG A 70 -3.99 -4.15 3.41
C ARG A 70 -3.14 -2.93 3.72
N ALA A 71 -2.31 -3.02 4.75
CA ALA A 71 -1.28 -2.03 5.04
C ALA A 71 0.03 -2.72 5.41
N ILE A 72 1.14 -2.19 4.88
CA ILE A 72 2.49 -2.69 5.12
C ILE A 72 3.39 -1.49 5.31
N ALA A 73 4.17 -1.50 6.39
CA ALA A 73 5.28 -0.58 6.58
C ALA A 73 6.59 -1.25 6.19
N PHE A 74 7.52 -0.43 5.71
CA PHE A 74 8.85 -0.86 5.30
C PHE A 74 9.88 -0.02 6.05
N ASP A 75 10.72 -0.69 6.85
CA ASP A 75 11.94 -0.15 7.42
C ASP A 75 13.12 -0.62 6.56
N LYS A 76 13.62 0.28 5.71
CA LYS A 76 14.77 0.02 4.85
C LYS A 76 16.00 0.72 5.42
N THR A 77 16.91 -0.07 5.98
CA THR A 77 18.22 0.42 6.39
C THR A 77 19.28 0.06 5.35
N ALA A 78 20.46 0.70 5.40
CA ALA A 78 21.57 0.38 4.49
C ALA A 78 21.96 -1.11 4.52
N GLY A 79 21.85 -1.77 5.67
CA GLY A 79 22.09 -3.21 5.83
C GLY A 79 20.90 -4.10 5.47
N ARG A 80 19.72 -3.53 5.21
CA ARG A 80 18.46 -4.22 4.94
C ARG A 80 17.75 -3.53 3.77
N ASN A 81 18.40 -3.50 2.61
CA ASN A 81 17.83 -2.95 1.38
C ASN A 81 17.73 -4.05 0.32
N TRP A 82 16.61 -4.78 0.32
CA TRP A 82 16.37 -5.81 -0.69
C TRP A 82 15.70 -5.20 -1.92
N LEU A 83 16.11 -5.70 -3.09
CA LEU A 83 15.51 -5.32 -4.37
C LEU A 83 14.10 -5.90 -4.46
N VAL A 84 13.15 -5.04 -4.79
CA VAL A 84 11.80 -5.48 -5.20
C VAL A 84 11.73 -5.37 -6.72
N PRO A 85 11.58 -6.49 -7.45
CA PRO A 85 11.51 -6.45 -8.91
C PRO A 85 10.23 -5.73 -9.38
N TRP A 86 10.17 -5.40 -10.67
CA TRP A 86 8.93 -4.90 -11.28
C TRP A 86 7.78 -5.87 -11.02
N HIS A 87 6.67 -5.36 -10.49
CA HIS A 87 5.49 -6.13 -10.18
C HIS A 87 4.25 -5.22 -10.16
N GLN A 88 3.08 -5.85 -10.10
CA GLN A 88 1.82 -5.19 -9.80
C GLN A 88 1.34 -5.61 -8.42
N ASP A 89 0.86 -4.64 -7.63
CA ASP A 89 0.21 -4.92 -6.34
C ASP A 89 -1.15 -5.57 -6.58
N ARG A 90 -1.20 -6.90 -6.46
CA ARG A 90 -2.39 -7.71 -6.77
C ARG A 90 -2.91 -8.50 -5.58
N THR A 91 -2.34 -8.32 -4.40
CA THR A 91 -2.63 -9.18 -3.24
C THR A 91 -3.32 -8.40 -2.13
N ILE A 92 -4.43 -8.95 -1.61
CA ILE A 92 -5.13 -8.46 -0.42
C ILE A 92 -4.90 -9.40 0.77
N ALA A 93 -5.14 -8.88 1.98
CA ALA A 93 -5.24 -9.70 3.18
C ALA A 93 -6.73 -9.97 3.47
N VAL A 94 -7.07 -11.19 3.88
CA VAL A 94 -8.44 -11.57 4.22
C VAL A 94 -8.46 -12.35 5.54
N ASP A 95 -9.55 -12.20 6.29
CA ASP A 95 -9.74 -12.93 7.55
C ASP A 95 -10.23 -14.37 7.33
N GLN A 96 -10.89 -14.61 6.19
CA GLN A 96 -11.44 -15.91 5.81
C GLN A 96 -11.19 -16.16 4.33
N ARG A 97 -10.94 -17.42 3.99
CA ARG A 97 -10.84 -17.82 2.58
C ARG A 97 -12.21 -17.77 1.93
N ASP A 98 -12.23 -17.30 0.69
CA ASP A 98 -13.40 -17.33 -0.17
C ASP A 98 -13.17 -18.41 -1.24
N GLU A 99 -14.18 -19.24 -1.48
CA GLU A 99 -14.17 -20.28 -2.51
C GLU A 99 -14.63 -19.76 -3.88
N ALA A 100 -14.89 -18.46 -4.01
CA ALA A 100 -15.18 -17.82 -5.29
C ALA A 100 -14.12 -18.17 -6.35
N ALA A 101 -14.60 -18.63 -7.51
CA ALA A 101 -13.78 -19.25 -8.54
C ALA A 101 -12.69 -18.35 -9.14
N ASP A 102 -12.81 -17.03 -8.97
CA ASP A 102 -11.90 -16.01 -9.49
C ASP A 102 -10.92 -15.44 -8.45
N VAL A 103 -10.92 -15.98 -7.23
CA VAL A 103 -9.89 -15.71 -6.19
C VAL A 103 -8.76 -16.74 -6.32
N ARG A 104 -7.50 -16.27 -6.39
CA ARG A 104 -6.34 -17.14 -6.67
C ARG A 104 -5.12 -16.81 -5.80
N CYS A 105 -4.05 -17.60 -5.98
CA CYS A 105 -2.73 -17.34 -5.38
C CYS A 105 -2.77 -17.24 -3.85
N TRP A 106 -3.49 -18.15 -3.20
CA TRP A 106 -3.56 -18.23 -1.74
C TRP A 106 -2.17 -18.45 -1.13
N THR A 107 -1.83 -17.60 -0.17
CA THR A 107 -0.60 -17.70 0.64
C THR A 107 -0.91 -17.32 2.08
N VAL A 108 -0.15 -17.85 3.03
CA VAL A 108 -0.24 -17.46 4.45
C VAL A 108 1.00 -16.69 4.82
N LYS A 109 0.85 -15.48 5.39
CA LYS A 109 1.95 -14.64 5.87
C LYS A 109 1.66 -14.19 7.28
N ASN A 110 2.54 -14.53 8.22
CA ASN A 110 2.38 -14.22 9.66
C ASN A 110 1.00 -14.60 10.20
N GLY A 111 0.52 -15.79 9.82
CA GLY A 111 -0.79 -16.31 10.22
C GLY A 111 -2.00 -15.68 9.51
N VAL A 112 -1.80 -14.75 8.57
CA VAL A 112 -2.89 -14.08 7.83
C VAL A 112 -2.95 -14.61 6.40
N ASP A 113 -4.16 -15.01 5.98
CA ASP A 113 -4.44 -15.43 4.61
C ASP A 113 -4.36 -14.23 3.65
N HIS A 114 -3.72 -14.47 2.51
CA HIS A 114 -3.57 -13.51 1.43
C HIS A 114 -3.93 -14.17 0.10
N CYS A 115 -4.59 -13.42 -0.77
CA CYS A 115 -4.97 -13.88 -2.10
C CYS A 115 -4.90 -12.76 -3.12
N GLU A 116 -4.91 -13.13 -4.40
CA GLU A 116 -5.24 -12.23 -5.49
C GLU A 116 -6.76 -12.27 -5.71
N PRO A 117 -7.47 -11.14 -5.50
CA PRO A 117 -8.91 -11.09 -5.64
C PRO A 117 -9.34 -11.00 -7.11
N PRO A 118 -10.66 -11.01 -7.39
CA PRO A 118 -11.19 -10.77 -8.72
C PRO A 118 -10.65 -9.47 -9.33
N VAL A 119 -10.40 -9.46 -10.64
CA VAL A 119 -9.84 -8.28 -11.33
C VAL A 119 -10.71 -7.04 -11.14
N GLY A 120 -12.04 -7.20 -11.13
CA GLY A 120 -12.95 -6.07 -10.89
C GLY A 120 -12.82 -5.47 -9.50
N LEU A 121 -12.35 -6.22 -8.49
CA LEU A 121 -12.00 -5.65 -7.19
C LEU A 121 -10.66 -4.89 -7.28
N LEU A 122 -9.64 -5.46 -7.94
CA LEU A 122 -8.34 -4.79 -8.14
C LEU A 122 -8.48 -3.45 -8.88
N GLU A 123 -9.35 -3.38 -9.90
CA GLU A 123 -9.62 -2.15 -10.65
C GLU A 123 -10.30 -1.04 -9.80
N ARG A 124 -10.88 -1.42 -8.65
CA ARG A 124 -11.51 -0.51 -7.68
C ARG A 124 -10.65 -0.28 -6.44
N MET A 125 -9.34 -0.52 -6.54
CA MET A 125 -8.38 -0.28 -5.46
C MET A 125 -7.39 0.82 -5.84
N VAL A 126 -6.91 1.53 -4.81
CA VAL A 126 -5.76 2.42 -4.91
C VAL A 126 -4.77 2.09 -3.81
N THR A 127 -3.49 2.20 -4.11
CA THR A 127 -2.41 2.10 -3.12
C THR A 127 -1.96 3.50 -2.74
N LEU A 128 -1.99 3.82 -1.45
CA LEU A 128 -1.34 4.99 -0.88
C LEU A 128 0.02 4.57 -0.34
N ARG A 129 1.08 5.25 -0.78
CA ARG A 129 2.45 5.04 -0.28
C ARG A 129 2.91 6.29 0.43
N TRP A 130 3.10 6.17 1.74
CA TRP A 130 3.61 7.26 2.57
C TRP A 130 5.12 7.14 2.75
N HIS A 131 5.84 8.24 2.57
CA HIS A 131 7.24 8.34 3.00
C HIS A 131 7.27 9.04 4.35
N LEU A 132 7.74 8.32 5.37
CA LEU A 132 7.83 8.82 6.74
C LEU A 132 9.13 9.57 6.98
N ASP A 133 10.16 9.20 6.22
CA ASP A 133 11.46 9.86 6.18
C ASP A 133 11.73 10.45 4.79
N ALA A 134 12.75 11.30 4.71
CA ALA A 134 13.24 11.76 3.42
C ALA A 134 13.76 10.57 2.60
N VAL A 135 13.32 10.47 1.35
CA VAL A 135 13.75 9.42 0.41
C VAL A 135 14.29 10.09 -0.85
N GLY A 136 15.58 9.92 -1.13
CA GLY A 136 16.23 10.37 -2.35
C GLY A 136 16.20 9.32 -3.47
N PRO A 137 16.67 9.69 -4.69
CA PRO A 137 16.77 8.76 -5.83
C PRO A 137 17.68 7.56 -5.56
N GLU A 138 18.67 7.74 -4.70
CA GLU A 138 19.65 6.71 -4.33
C GLU A 138 19.15 5.81 -3.17
N ASP A 139 18.08 6.22 -2.47
CA ASP A 139 17.59 5.57 -1.24
C ASP A 139 16.50 4.51 -1.53
N GLY A 140 16.49 3.96 -2.74
CA GLY A 140 15.54 2.92 -3.13
C GLY A 140 14.09 3.43 -3.22
N CYS A 141 13.91 4.66 -3.72
CA CYS A 141 12.60 5.24 -4.02
C CYS A 141 11.78 4.32 -4.95
N ILE A 142 10.45 4.41 -4.87
CA ILE A 142 9.60 3.64 -5.77
C ILE A 142 9.83 4.10 -7.22
N ARG A 143 9.88 3.12 -8.14
CA ARG A 143 9.84 3.37 -9.58
C ARG A 143 8.49 2.91 -10.10
N VAL A 144 7.86 3.75 -10.91
CA VAL A 144 6.57 3.45 -11.53
C VAL A 144 6.74 3.47 -13.04
N LEU A 145 6.14 2.49 -13.73
CA LEU A 145 6.02 2.50 -15.18
C LEU A 145 4.69 3.18 -15.56
N PRO A 146 4.70 4.42 -16.08
CA PRO A 146 3.47 5.17 -16.27
C PRO A 146 2.53 4.50 -17.29
N GLY A 147 1.23 4.49 -16.98
CA GLY A 147 0.20 3.90 -17.84
C GLY A 147 0.11 2.37 -17.83
N SER A 148 1.03 1.69 -17.13
CA SER A 148 1.06 0.21 -17.07
C SER A 148 -0.18 -0.41 -16.42
N HIS A 149 -0.90 0.33 -15.57
CA HIS A 149 -2.18 -0.09 -14.98
C HIS A 149 -3.28 -0.34 -16.02
N ARG A 150 -3.16 0.24 -17.23
CA ARG A 150 -4.12 0.05 -18.34
C ARG A 150 -3.84 -1.19 -19.18
N MET A 151 -2.71 -1.85 -18.95
CA MET A 151 -2.30 -3.04 -19.70
C MET A 151 -2.87 -4.34 -19.10
N GLY A 152 -3.76 -4.24 -18.11
CA GLY A 152 -4.30 -5.38 -17.40
C GLY A 152 -3.23 -6.08 -16.57
N ARG A 153 -3.31 -7.42 -16.48
CA ARG A 153 -2.37 -8.24 -15.71
C ARG A 153 -1.10 -8.50 -16.52
N LEU A 154 0.02 -8.00 -16.04
CA LEU A 154 1.36 -8.24 -16.62
C LEU A 154 1.98 -9.48 -15.95
N VAL A 155 2.66 -10.31 -16.74
CA VAL A 155 3.35 -11.55 -16.32
C VAL A 155 4.83 -11.49 -16.64
#